data_AF-A0A1Z9FYL6-F1
#
_entry.id   AF-A0A1Z9FYL6-F1
#
_cell.length_a   1.000
_cell.length_b   1.000
_cell.length_c   1.000
_cell.angle_alpha   90.00
_cell.angle_beta   90.00
_cell.angle_gamma   90.00
#
_symmetry.space_group_name_H-M   'P 1'
#
loop_
_entity.id
_entity.type
_entity.pdbx_description
1 polymer ?
#
loop_
_entity_poly.entity_id
_entity_poly.type
_entity_poly.pdbx_seq_one_letter_code
_entity_poly.pdbx_strand_id
1 'polypeptide(L)'
;MKVFFNESCSICKKEIDIYRKMENNLEWYDIKEKESQITNLNTDKLSRRLHVVDQGNLIKGAKAFLVVWSNIPKLNWLYKIFKQPILFHVFAFFYEIAAFILYLKNKLHKH
;
A
#
# COMPACT_ATOMS: atom_id res chain seq x y z
N MET A 1 -5.08 -12.16 -4.05
CA MET A 1 -4.28 -11.45 -3.01
C MET A 1 -4.88 -10.07 -2.85
N LYS A 2 -5.18 -9.67 -1.60
CA LYS A 2 -6.02 -8.49 -1.35
C LYS A 2 -5.17 -7.31 -0.93
N VAL A 3 -5.35 -6.16 -1.56
CA VAL A 3 -4.63 -4.92 -1.31
C VAL A 3 -5.60 -3.88 -0.76
N PHE A 4 -5.29 -3.33 0.41
CA PHE A 4 -6.11 -2.32 1.09
C PHE A 4 -5.40 -0.98 1.08
N PHE A 5 -6.09 0.04 0.56
CA PHE A 5 -5.55 1.39 0.38
C PHE A 5 -6.61 2.46 0.65
N ASN A 6 -6.18 3.67 0.96
CA ASN A 6 -7.10 4.76 1.30
C ASN A 6 -7.54 5.51 0.04
N GLU A 7 -8.74 5.23 -0.47
CA GLU A 7 -9.27 5.92 -1.67
C GLU A 7 -9.50 7.42 -1.45
N SER A 8 -9.73 7.85 -0.20
CA SER A 8 -9.93 9.27 0.12
C SER A 8 -8.62 10.07 0.04
N CYS A 9 -7.46 9.41 0.08
CA CYS A 9 -6.16 10.06 -0.13
C CYS A 9 -5.88 10.18 -1.63
N SER A 10 -5.96 11.40 -2.18
CA SER A 10 -5.82 11.63 -3.63
C SER A 10 -4.51 11.13 -4.25
N ILE A 11 -3.40 11.23 -3.51
CA ILE A 11 -2.08 10.73 -3.95
C ILE A 11 -2.06 9.20 -3.93
N CYS A 12 -2.54 8.60 -2.84
CA CYS A 12 -2.63 7.15 -2.67
C CYS A 12 -3.53 6.54 -3.75
N LYS A 13 -4.69 7.14 -4.02
CA LYS A 13 -5.62 6.72 -5.05
C LYS A 13 -5.00 6.76 -6.45
N LYS A 14 -4.36 7.89 -6.81
CA LYS A 14 -3.69 8.03 -8.11
C LYS A 14 -2.63 6.95 -8.35
N GLU A 15 -1.83 6.65 -7.33
CA GLU A 15 -0.81 5.60 -7.40
C GLU A 15 -1.45 4.23 -7.68
N ILE A 16 -2.50 3.88 -6.92
CA ILE A 16 -3.18 2.59 -7.04
C ILE A 16 -3.95 2.48 -8.36
N ASP A 17 -4.57 3.55 -8.84
CA ASP A 17 -5.25 3.60 -10.15
C ASP A 17 -4.27 3.34 -11.31
N ILE A 18 -3.01 3.75 -11.18
CA ILE A 18 -1.95 3.42 -12.14
C ILE A 18 -1.66 1.92 -12.11
N TYR A 19 -1.50 1.33 -10.93
CA TYR A 19 -1.25 -0.11 -10.76
C TYR A 19 -2.40 -0.97 -11.28
N ARG A 20 -3.66 -0.57 -11.01
CA ARG A 20 -4.87 -1.26 -11.48
C ARG A 20 -4.97 -1.37 -13.00
N LYS A 21 -4.40 -0.41 -13.74
CA LYS A 21 -4.38 -0.39 -15.22
C LYS A 21 -3.29 -1.28 -15.81
N MET A 22 -2.34 -1.76 -15.01
CA MET A 22 -1.31 -2.70 -15.45
C MET A 22 -1.85 -4.12 -15.34
N GLU A 23 -1.30 -5.04 -16.12
CA GLU A 23 -1.59 -6.47 -15.98
C GLU A 23 -1.19 -6.95 -14.58
N ASN A 24 -2.14 -7.51 -13.82
CA ASN A 24 -1.93 -8.07 -12.48
C ASN A 24 -3.15 -8.91 -12.06
N ASN A 25 -2.97 -9.75 -11.03
CA ASN A 25 -4.03 -10.58 -10.43
C ASN A 25 -4.35 -10.13 -8.98
N LEU A 26 -4.28 -8.83 -8.72
CA LEU A 26 -4.52 -8.24 -7.39
C LEU A 26 -5.97 -7.81 -7.24
N GLU A 27 -6.52 -8.05 -6.05
CA GLU A 27 -7.84 -7.54 -5.65
C GLU A 27 -7.61 -6.25 -4.85
N TRP A 28 -8.27 -5.16 -5.22
CA TRP A 28 -8.06 -3.83 -4.63
C TRP A 28 -9.30 -3.40 -3.87
N TYR A 29 -9.13 -3.00 -2.61
CA TYR A 29 -10.22 -2.62 -1.71
C TYR A 29 -9.90 -1.29 -1.02
N ASP A 30 -10.88 -0.40 -0.92
CA ASP A 30 -10.82 0.74 0.00
C ASP A 30 -10.83 0.24 1.44
N ILE A 31 -10.15 0.97 2.32
CA ILE A 31 -10.09 0.71 3.77
C ILE A 31 -11.43 0.91 4.50
N LYS A 32 -12.47 1.35 3.78
CA LYS A 32 -13.84 1.51 4.28
C LYS A 32 -14.76 0.36 3.87
N GLU A 33 -14.34 -0.49 2.94
CA GLU A 33 -15.12 -1.64 2.49
C GLU A 33 -15.15 -2.74 3.56
N LYS A 34 -16.16 -3.62 3.50
CA LYS A 34 -16.35 -4.68 4.50
C LYS A 34 -15.16 -5.65 4.53
N GLU A 35 -14.53 -5.87 3.40
CA GLU A 35 -13.37 -6.74 3.20
C GLU A 35 -12.19 -6.31 4.05
N SER A 36 -12.07 -5.02 4.40
CA SER A 36 -11.02 -4.52 5.29
C SER A 36 -11.06 -5.14 6.69
N GLN A 37 -12.19 -5.71 7.11
CA GLN A 37 -12.34 -6.39 8.41
C GLN A 37 -11.36 -7.55 8.59
N ILE A 38 -10.94 -8.22 7.51
CA ILE A 38 -9.97 -9.33 7.59
C ILE A 38 -8.60 -8.89 8.11
N THR A 39 -8.31 -7.59 8.09
CA THR A 39 -7.04 -7.04 8.60
C THR A 39 -7.02 -6.92 10.13
N ASN A 40 -8.18 -7.00 10.79
CA ASN A 40 -8.36 -6.68 12.21
C ASN A 40 -7.82 -5.29 12.62
N LEU A 41 -7.74 -4.35 11.67
CA LEU A 41 -7.33 -2.96 11.90
C LEU A 41 -8.51 -2.01 11.70
N ASN A 42 -8.53 -0.92 12.46
CA ASN A 42 -9.49 0.15 12.23
C ASN A 42 -9.06 1.03 11.05
N THR A 43 -10.01 1.82 10.52
CA THR A 43 -9.77 2.70 9.37
C THR A 43 -8.64 3.72 9.60
N ASP A 44 -8.43 4.20 10.84
CA ASP A 44 -7.33 5.12 11.14
C ASP A 44 -5.96 4.45 10.92
N LYS A 45 -5.76 3.24 11.46
CA LYS A 45 -4.52 2.45 11.25
C LYS A 45 -4.34 2.07 9.79
N LEU A 46 -5.42 1.67 9.12
CA LEU A 46 -5.40 1.32 7.70
C LEU A 46 -5.06 2.53 6.82
N SER A 47 -5.51 3.73 7.19
CA SER A 47 -5.27 4.95 6.41
C SER A 47 -3.82 5.41 6.37
N ARG A 48 -2.99 4.94 7.30
CA ARG A 48 -1.58 5.36 7.41
C ARG A 48 -0.66 4.67 6.41
N ARG A 49 -0.97 3.43 5.99
CA ARG A 49 -0.07 2.62 5.17
C ARG A 49 -0.81 1.80 4.13
N LEU A 50 -0.10 1.35 3.10
CA LEU A 50 -0.60 0.30 2.21
C LEU A 50 -0.58 -1.04 2.97
N HIS A 51 -1.62 -1.84 2.80
CA HIS A 51 -1.69 -3.17 3.40
C HIS A 51 -1.99 -4.22 2.33
N VAL A 52 -1.43 -5.41 2.49
CA VAL A 52 -1.69 -6.58 1.67
C VAL A 52 -2.03 -7.73 2.59
N VAL A 53 -3.08 -8.48 2.26
CA VAL A 53 -3.37 -9.77 2.87
C VAL A 53 -3.13 -10.85 1.84
N ASP A 54 -2.16 -11.70 2.15
CA ASP A 54 -1.78 -12.84 1.33
C ASP A 54 -1.82 -14.12 2.18
N GLN A 55 -2.69 -15.06 1.81
CA GLN A 55 -2.91 -16.32 2.55
C GLN A 55 -3.11 -16.13 4.07
N GLY A 56 -3.81 -15.06 4.47
CA GLY A 56 -4.05 -14.72 5.88
C GLY A 56 -2.93 -13.91 6.56
N ASN A 57 -1.79 -13.71 5.90
CA ASN A 57 -0.70 -12.89 6.43
C ASN A 57 -0.91 -11.42 6.08
N LEU A 58 -0.99 -10.57 7.11
CA LEU A 58 -1.08 -9.12 6.95
C LEU A 58 0.31 -8.50 6.79
N ILE A 59 0.59 -8.00 5.60
CA ILE A 59 1.82 -7.29 5.22
C ILE A 59 1.50 -5.81 5.09
N LYS A 60 2.39 -4.93 5.55
CA LYS A 60 2.13 -3.48 5.61
C LYS A 60 3.33 -2.63 5.22
N GLY A 61 3.03 -1.40 4.82
CA GLY A 61 4.03 -0.37 4.54
C GLY A 61 4.92 -0.70 3.34
N ALA A 62 6.19 -0.32 3.39
CA ALA A 62 7.16 -0.59 2.32
C ALA A 62 7.23 -2.07 1.90
N LYS A 63 7.05 -3.02 2.83
CA LYS A 63 6.99 -4.45 2.50
C LYS A 63 5.77 -4.79 1.64
N ALA A 64 4.63 -4.14 1.87
CA ALA A 64 3.43 -4.34 1.06
C ALA A 64 3.66 -3.87 -0.39
N PHE A 65 4.41 -2.78 -0.60
CA PHE A 65 4.81 -2.33 -1.94
C PHE A 65 5.68 -3.36 -2.66
N LEU A 66 6.66 -3.97 -1.98
CA LEU A 66 7.46 -5.04 -2.60
C LEU A 66 6.59 -6.20 -3.09
N VAL A 67 5.60 -6.61 -2.29
CA VAL A 67 4.67 -7.69 -2.64
C VAL A 67 3.76 -7.28 -3.80
N VAL A 68 3.27 -6.04 -3.83
CA VAL A 68 2.50 -5.51 -4.96
C VAL A 68 3.36 -5.49 -6.23
N TRP A 69 4.57 -4.93 -6.18
CA TRP A 69 5.45 -4.83 -7.34
C TRP A 69 5.92 -6.18 -7.86
N SER A 70 6.11 -7.19 -7.00
CA SER A 70 6.45 -8.55 -7.47
C SER A 70 5.30 -9.22 -8.23
N ASN A 71 4.06 -8.76 -8.04
CA ASN A 71 2.85 -9.30 -8.68
C ASN A 71 2.37 -8.47 -9.88
N ILE A 72 3.06 -7.39 -10.22
CA ILE A 72 2.80 -6.58 -11.41
C ILE A 72 4.01 -6.75 -12.35
N PRO A 73 3.90 -7.47 -13.48
CA PRO A 73 5.03 -7.76 -14.36
C PRO A 73 5.82 -6.51 -14.78
N LYS A 74 5.12 -5.40 -15.06
CA LYS A 74 5.73 -4.10 -15.42
C LYS A 74 6.53 -3.44 -14.30
N LEU A 75 6.26 -3.77 -13.03
CA LEU A 75 6.94 -3.21 -11.86
C LEU A 75 7.86 -4.22 -11.17
N ASN A 76 7.96 -5.46 -11.66
CA ASN A 76 8.78 -6.50 -11.05
C ASN A 76 10.27 -6.12 -10.99
N TRP A 77 10.73 -5.23 -11.88
CA TRP A 77 12.08 -4.67 -11.81
C TRP A 77 12.28 -3.79 -10.55
N LEU A 78 11.28 -3.02 -10.13
CA LEU A 78 11.32 -2.26 -8.87
C LEU A 78 11.45 -3.21 -7.68
N TYR A 79 10.67 -4.30 -7.66
CA TYR A 79 10.81 -5.33 -6.65
C TYR A 79 12.24 -5.90 -6.61
N LYS A 80 12.82 -6.25 -7.76
CA LYS A 80 14.19 -6.78 -7.84
C LYS A 80 15.25 -5.83 -7.28
N ILE A 81 15.06 -4.52 -7.46
CA ILE A 81 15.96 -3.49 -6.91
C ILE A 81 15.71 -3.31 -5.41
N PHE A 82 14.48 -2.96 -5.02
CA PHE A 82 14.15 -2.57 -3.66
C PHE A 82 14.04 -3.73 -2.67
N LYS A 83 14.12 -5.00 -3.12
CA LYS A 83 14.27 -6.15 -2.20
C LYS A 83 15.68 -6.29 -1.63
N GLN A 84 16.69 -5.64 -2.21
CA GLN A 84 18.06 -5.69 -1.69
C GLN A 84 18.10 -5.02 -0.30
N PRO A 85 18.75 -5.61 0.72
CA PRO A 85 18.63 -5.14 2.11
C PRO A 85 18.91 -3.64 2.30
N ILE A 86 20.00 -3.14 1.73
CA ILE A 86 20.40 -1.73 1.85
C ILE A 86 19.36 -0.81 1.22
N LEU A 87 18.96 -1.10 -0.03
CA LEU A 87 17.97 -0.30 -0.75
C LEU A 87 16.59 -0.39 -0.10
N PHE A 88 16.23 -1.56 0.45
CA PHE A 88 15.00 -1.73 1.18
C PHE A 88 14.94 -0.82 2.41
N HIS A 89 16.02 -0.74 3.20
CA HIS A 89 16.06 0.12 4.37
C HIS A 89 15.94 1.60 4.00
N VAL A 90 16.64 2.04 2.94
CA VAL A 90 16.53 3.41 2.42
C VAL A 90 15.10 3.70 1.96
N PHE A 91 14.52 2.81 1.14
CA PHE A 91 13.14 2.95 0.67
C PHE A 91 12.13 2.97 1.81
N ALA A 92 12.25 2.05 2.78
CA ALA A 92 11.35 1.97 3.92
C ALA A 92 11.39 3.22 4.80
N PHE A 93 12.58 3.82 4.97
CA PHE A 93 12.74 5.08 5.68
C PHE A 93 12.01 6.24 4.99
N PHE A 94 12.29 6.46 3.70
CA PHE A 94 11.62 7.53 2.94
C PHE A 94 10.11 7.30 2.80
N TYR A 95 9.71 6.04 2.61
CA TYR A 95 8.31 5.63 2.59
C TYR A 95 7.61 6.02 3.89
N GLU A 96 8.19 5.73 5.06
CA GLU A 96 7.54 6.02 6.34
C GLU A 96 7.38 7.53 6.58
N ILE A 97 8.36 8.34 6.15
CA ILE A 97 8.25 9.82 6.17
C ILE A 97 7.09 10.28 5.29
N ALA A 98 7.04 9.82 4.03
CA ALA A 98 5.98 10.19 3.09
C ALA A 98 4.60 9.74 3.59
N ALA A 99 4.49 8.50 4.06
CA ALA A 99 3.26 7.93 4.62
C ALA A 99 2.75 8.74 5.81
N PHE A 100 3.65 9.19 6.70
CA PHE A 100 3.28 10.02 7.85
C PHE A 100 2.77 11.40 7.42
N ILE A 101 3.46 12.08 6.50
CA ILE A 101 3.03 13.38 5.97
C ILE A 101 1.66 13.27 5.27
N LEU A 102 1.47 12.25 4.44
CA LEU A 102 0.20 12.01 3.75
C LEU A 102 -0.93 11.68 4.72
N TYR A 103 -0.65 10.89 5.76
CA TYR A 103 -1.61 10.60 6.81
C TYR A 103 -2.07 11.88 7.53
N LEU A 104 -1.13 12.74 7.95
CA LEU A 104 -1.47 14.01 8.58
C LEU A 104 -2.27 14.91 7.64
N LYS A 105 -1.81 15.09 6.39
CA LYS A 105 -2.52 15.89 5.38
C LYS A 105 -3.95 15.41 5.16
N ASN A 106 -4.13 14.10 5.02
CA ASN A 106 -5.44 13.49 4.79
C ASN A 106 -6.35 13.53 6.03
N LYS A 107 -5.77 13.52 7.24
CA LYS A 107 -6.50 13.67 8.49
C LYS A 107 -6.98 15.10 8.71
N LEU A 108 -6.14 16.08 8.37
CA LEU A 108 -6.46 17.51 8.49
C LEU A 108 -7.49 17.98 7.45
N HIS A 109 -7.44 17.46 6.22
CA HIS A 109 -8.42 17.78 5.17
C HIS A 109 -9.80 17.11 5.34
N LYS A 110 -9.98 16.24 6.35
CA LYS A 110 -11.27 15.62 6.68
C LYS A 110 -12.13 16.47 7.62
N HIS A 111 -11.68 17.68 7.98
CA HIS A 111 -12.45 18.75 8.60
C HIS A 111 -12.78 19.82 7.56
#